data_AF-B9FSV8-F1
#
_entry.id   AF-B9FSV8-F1
#
_cell.length_a   1.000
_cell.length_b   1.000
_cell.length_c   1.000
_cell.angle_alpha   90.00
_cell.angle_beta   90.00
_cell.angle_gamma   90.00
#
_symmetry.space_group_name_H-M   'P 1'
#
loop_
_entity.id
_entity.type
_entity.pdbx_description
1 polymer ?
#
loop_
_entity_poly.entity_id
_entity_poly.type
_entity_poly.pdbx_seq_one_letter_code
_entity_poly.pdbx_strand_id
1 'polypeptide(L)' 'MIRVNLWAVTEVTAAVLPGMVARGRGAVVNIGSGSTEAIPSFPLYSVYAATKRYVAEFSRSLYVEYKSKGIDVQCQDFE' A
#
# COMPACT_ATOMS: atom_id res chain seq x y z
N MET A 1 11.72 10.42 -2.35
CA MET A 1 10.75 9.32 -2.60
C MET A 1 10.56 8.44 -1.38
N ILE A 2 11.61 7.88 -0.78
CA ILE A 2 11.50 6.94 0.37
C ILE A 2 10.68 7.51 1.55
N ARG A 3 10.99 8.72 2.03
CA ARG A 3 10.24 9.34 3.14
C ARG A 3 8.73 9.52 2.85
N VAL A 4 8.36 9.67 1.58
CA VAL A 4 6.97 9.94 1.19
C VAL A 4 6.24 8.63 0.86
N ASN A 5 6.84 7.80 0.00
CA ASN A 5 6.18 6.60 -0.54
C ASN A 5 6.29 5.40 0.40
N LEU A 6 7.33 5.32 1.23
CA LEU A 6 7.43 4.30 2.28
C LEU A 6 6.94 4.91 3.60
N TRP A 7 7.78 5.76 4.21
CA TRP A 7 7.61 6.15 5.61
C TRP A 7 6.25 6.78 5.89
N ALA A 8 5.85 7.80 5.13
CA ALA A 8 4.58 8.47 5.37
C ALA A 8 3.36 7.54 5.15
N VAL A 9 3.40 6.67 4.14
CA VAL A 9 2.33 5.69 3.87
C VAL A 9 2.21 4.70 5.05
N THR A 10 3.33 4.17 5.53
CA THR A 10 3.38 3.27 6.69
C THR A 10 2.80 3.95 7.94
N GLU A 11 3.28 5.15 8.27
CA GLU A 11 2.88 5.87 9.48
C GLU A 11 1.41 6.28 9.46
N VAL A 12 0.91 6.82 8.34
CA VAL A 12 -0.51 7.21 8.22
C VAL A 12 -1.41 5.99 8.35
N THR A 13 -1.03 4.88 7.70
CA THR A 13 -1.79 3.62 7.79
C THR A 13 -1.82 3.10 9.22
N ALA A 14 -0.66 3.07 9.89
CA ALA A 14 -0.54 2.64 11.28
C ALA A 14 -1.34 3.54 12.25
N ALA A 15 -1.40 4.84 11.99
CA ALA A 15 -2.15 5.78 12.83
C ALA A 15 -3.67 5.58 12.74
N VAL A 16 -4.21 5.24 11.56
CA VAL A 16 -5.66 5.13 11.35
C VAL A 16 -6.21 3.72 11.60
N LEU A 17 -5.40 2.69 11.41
CA LEU A 17 -5.81 1.28 11.52
C LEU A 17 -6.43 0.92 12.89
N PRO A 18 -5.86 1.30 14.05
CA PRO A 18 -6.44 0.96 15.35
C PRO A 18 -7.87 1.48 15.51
N GLY A 19 -8.13 2.71 15.03
CA GLY A 19 -9.46 3.30 15.04
C GLY A 19 -10.44 2.57 14.12
N MET A 20 -10.00 2.12 12.94
CA MET A 20 -10.82 1.30 12.04
C MET A 20 -11.16 -0.06 12.64
N VAL A 21 -10.19 -0.72 13.28
CA VAL A 21 -10.38 -2.01 13.97
C VAL A 21 -11.38 -1.86 15.11
N ALA A 22 -11.24 -0.81 15.94
CA ALA A 22 -12.16 -0.56 17.04
C ALA A 22 -13.61 -0.36 16.57
N ARG A 23 -13.81 0.19 15.35
CA ARG A 23 -15.13 0.34 14.73
C ARG A 23 -15.64 -0.91 14.02
N GLY A 24 -14.80 -1.93 13.82
CA GLY A 24 -15.11 -3.11 13.01
C GLY A 24 -15.39 -2.81 11.53
N ARG A 25 -15.01 -1.61 11.05
CA ARG A 25 -15.19 -1.19 9.65
C ARG A 25 -14.17 -0.13 9.23
N GLY A 26 -13.68 -0.23 8.00
CA GLY A 26 -12.82 0.77 7.39
C GLY A 26 -12.36 0.37 6.00
N ALA A 27 -11.79 1.33 5.28
CA ALA A 27 -11.13 1.08 4.00
C ALA A 27 -9.83 1.89 3.92
N VAL A 28 -8.77 1.30 3.38
CA VAL A 28 -7.52 1.97 3.01
C VAL A 28 -7.30 1.78 1.52
N VAL A 29 -7.15 2.88 0.78
CA VAL A 29 -6.83 2.84 -0.66
C VAL A 29 -5.48 3.51 -0.86
N ASN A 30 -4.47 2.71 -1.17
CA ASN A 30 -3.16 3.19 -1.54
C ASN A 30 -3.05 3.31 -3.06
N ILE A 31 -2.23 4.26 -3.52
CA ILE A 31 -2.04 4.50 -4.96
C ILE A 31 -0.80 3.75 -5.44
N GLY A 32 -1.02 2.77 -6.31
CA GLY A 32 -0.01 1.98 -6.99
C GLY A 32 0.66 2.75 -8.13
N SER A 33 1.24 2.02 -9.08
CA SER A 33 1.81 2.58 -10.31
C SER A 33 2.06 1.47 -11.32
N GLY A 34 1.84 1.74 -12.62
CA GLY A 34 2.21 0.81 -13.70
C GLY A 34 3.70 0.40 -13.72
N SER A 35 4.57 1.07 -12.94
CA SER A 35 5.95 0.61 -12.74
C SER A 35 6.08 -0.72 -11.98
N THR A 36 4.99 -1.19 -11.35
CA THR A 36 4.94 -2.51 -10.70
C THR A 36 4.52 -3.63 -11.65
N GLU A 37 4.17 -3.29 -12.89
CA GLU A 37 3.55 -4.18 -13.87
C GLU A 37 4.51 -4.70 -14.94
N ALA A 38 4.23 -5.92 -15.40
CA ALA A 38 4.67 -6.63 -16.62
C ALA A 38 6.18 -6.71 -16.97
N ILE A 39 7.05 -5.89 -16.38
CA ILE A 39 8.46 -5.77 -16.74
C ILE A 39 9.29 -5.96 -15.46
N PRO A 40 10.31 -6.83 -15.46
CA PRO A 40 11.09 -7.12 -14.25
C PRO A 40 11.88 -5.92 -13.71
N SER A 41 12.00 -4.83 -14.48
CA SER A 41 12.70 -3.61 -14.05
C SER A 41 12.23 -2.38 -14.82
N PHE A 42 12.40 -1.21 -14.19
CA PHE A 42 12.12 0.11 -14.77
C PHE A 42 13.41 0.95 -14.75
N PRO A 43 14.25 0.86 -15.79
CA PRO A 43 15.48 1.65 -15.89
C PRO A 43 15.22 3.15 -15.72
N LEU A 44 16.17 3.88 -15.12
CA LEU A 44 16.07 5.31 -14.78
C LEU A 44 15.06 5.66 -13.66
N TYR A 45 14.20 4.72 -13.23
CA TYR A 45 13.20 4.91 -12.18
C TYR A 45 13.41 3.99 -10.97
N SER A 46 14.64 3.48 -10.76
CA SER A 46 14.93 2.42 -9.79
C SER A 46 14.36 2.66 -8.39
N VAL A 47 14.59 3.86 -7.82
CA VAL A 47 14.07 4.20 -6.48
C VAL A 47 12.55 4.32 -6.49
N TYR A 48 11.98 4.97 -7.52
CA TYR A 48 10.53 5.14 -7.62
C TYR A 48 9.82 3.77 -7.71
N ALA A 49 10.22 2.94 -8.67
CA ALA A 49 9.65 1.62 -8.91
C ALA A 49 9.77 0.72 -7.65
N ALA A 50 10.93 0.73 -6.99
CA ALA A 50 11.11 0.02 -5.73
C ALA A 50 10.13 0.50 -4.64
N THR A 51 9.94 1.82 -4.49
CA THR A 51 8.99 2.33 -3.50
C THR A 51 7.54 2.02 -3.83
N LYS A 52 7.16 1.96 -5.12
CA LYS A 52 5.80 1.59 -5.53
C LYS A 52 5.55 0.09 -5.36
N ARG A 53 6.57 -0.75 -5.59
CA ARG A 53 6.50 -2.19 -5.27
C ARG A 53 6.26 -2.43 -3.79
N TYR A 54 6.90 -1.64 -2.91
CA TYR A 54 6.62 -1.67 -1.48
C TYR A 54 5.14 -1.35 -1.18
N VAL A 55 4.58 -0.29 -1.77
CA VAL A 55 3.18 0.10 -1.53
C VAL A 55 2.21 -1.01 -1.95
N ALA A 56 2.46 -1.65 -3.10
CA ALA A 56 1.64 -2.76 -3.58
C ALA A 56 1.67 -3.95 -2.61
N GLU A 57 2.87 -4.41 -2.22
CA GLU A 57 3.01 -5.54 -1.30
C GLU A 57 2.45 -5.23 0.09
N PHE A 58 2.77 -4.06 0.65
CA PHE A 58 2.26 -3.59 1.93
C PHE A 58 0.72 -3.62 1.98
N SER A 59 0.07 -3.16 0.90
CA SER A 59 -1.39 -3.16 0.81
C SER A 59 -1.96 -4.58 0.73
N ARG A 60 -1.34 -5.48 -0.04
CA ARG A 60 -1.78 -6.89 -0.15
C ARG A 60 -1.64 -7.62 1.18
N SER A 61 -0.53 -7.43 1.91
CA SER A 61 -0.35 -8.04 3.23
C SER A 61 -1.40 -7.53 4.22
N LEU A 62 -1.61 -6.21 4.29
CA LEU A 62 -2.61 -5.62 5.19
C LEU A 62 -4.04 -6.06 4.89
N TYR A 63 -4.39 -6.23 3.61
CA TYR A 63 -5.69 -6.79 3.24
C TYR A 63 -5.92 -8.13 3.91
N VAL A 64 -4.96 -9.06 3.78
CA VAL A 64 -5.08 -10.40 4.38
C VAL A 64 -5.13 -10.33 5.91
N GLU A 65 -4.30 -9.49 6.52
CA GLU A 65 -4.21 -9.33 7.99
C GLU A 65 -5.48 -8.74 8.63
N TYR A 66 -6.17 -7.84 7.93
CA TYR A 66 -7.26 -7.05 8.50
C TYR A 66 -8.64 -7.34 7.89
N LYS A 67 -8.75 -8.18 6.85
CA LYS A 67 -10.03 -8.58 6.25
C LYS A 67 -11.00 -9.16 7.28
N SER A 68 -10.52 -10.04 8.16
CA SER A 68 -11.35 -10.62 9.24
C SER A 68 -11.79 -9.61 10.30
N LYS A 69 -11.15 -8.43 10.35
CA LYS A 69 -11.47 -7.31 11.24
C LYS A 69 -12.39 -6.28 10.59
N GLY A 70 -12.93 -6.57 9.40
CA GLY A 70 -13.84 -5.69 8.66
C GLY A 70 -13.17 -4.51 7.96
N ILE A 71 -11.86 -4.57 7.72
CA ILE A 71 -11.12 -3.54 6.98
C ILE A 71 -10.78 -4.06 5.60
N ASP A 72 -11.17 -3.30 4.57
CA ASP A 72 -10.73 -3.53 3.19
C ASP A 72 -9.48 -2.69 2.91
N VAL A 73 -8.49 -3.27 2.25
CA VAL A 73 -7.25 -2.60 1.88
C VAL A 73 -6.97 -2.90 0.42
N GLN A 74 -6.83 -1.85 -0.38
CA GLN A 74 -6.64 -1.95 -1.81
C GLN A 74 -5.43 -1.11 -2.22
N CYS A 75 -4.66 -1.63 -3.18
CA CYS A 75 -3.70 -0.85 -3.94
C CYS A 75 -4.30 -0.62 -5.32
N GLN A 76 -4.49 0.63 -5.71
CA GLN A 76 -4.96 0.96 -7.05
C GLN A 76 -3.75 1.16 -7.96
N ASP A 77 -3.34 0.09 -8.61
CA ASP A 77 -2.46 0.08 -9.78
C ASP A 77 -3.29 -0.06 -11.07
N PHE A 78 -2.61 0.08 -12.21
CA PHE A 78 -3.22 -0.16 -13.51
C PHE A 78 -3.16 -1.67 -13.78
N GLU A 79 -4.28 -2.36 -13.53
CA GLU A 79 -4.57 -3.68 -14.12
C GLU A 79 -5.31 -3.51 -15.45
#